data_AF-A0A961C3L1-F1
#
_entry.id   AF-A0A961C3L1-F1
#
_cell.length_a   1.000
_cell.length_b   1.000
_cell.length_c   1.000
_cell.angle_alpha   90.00
_cell.angle_beta   90.00
_cell.angle_gamma   90.00
#
_symmetry.space_group_name_H-M   'P 1'
#
loop_
_entity.id
_entity.type
_entity.pdbx_description
1 polymer ?
#
loop_
_entity_poly.entity_id
_entity_poly.type
_entity_poly.pdbx_seq_one_letter_code
_entity_poly.pdbx_strand_id
1 'polypeptide(L)'
;MAEFVPLDQDSWEAASWPLGPHTQGEVTSFAVHAPNATRVLLECYDEPAGADAVFDVACARGADGAWRAKVAGAGHGTLYAYRCWGPNWPYDESWSRGDSGAGFVADIAEGGDRFNPNKVLFDPYAREITHNVLAECVEASGGDAGVFGTGCAVHRDRPRREVDTGRYAPKGIIVVNHDLVGERPATAPEKAAIYEAHVKNLSMHPSASRLSELLGHYPGFDDVVDVPESLRGTYQGAGLLAPYLRALGMTTIELLPVHETNTSEKAQREQTANHWGYQTLSFFAPNRDYAFDRSPGGPTAEFKAMVKAFHDAGIEVYLDVVYNH
;
A
#
# COMPACT_ATOMS: atom_id res chain seq x y z
N MET A 1 -8.08 19.00 -13.51
CA MET A 1 -6.92 18.10 -13.68
C MET A 1 -5.68 18.91 -13.34
N ALA A 2 -4.82 18.37 -12.49
CA ALA A 2 -3.53 19.01 -12.20
C ALA A 2 -2.67 18.94 -13.46
N GLU A 3 -2.00 20.04 -13.82
CA GLU A 3 -1.06 20.06 -14.93
C GLU A 3 0.28 19.51 -14.42
N PHE A 4 0.62 18.28 -14.83
CA PHE A 4 1.87 17.64 -14.46
C PHE A 4 3.03 18.15 -15.34
N VAL A 5 4.10 18.65 -14.71
CA VAL A 5 5.24 19.21 -15.43
C VAL A 5 6.56 18.63 -14.89
N PRO A 6 7.35 17.93 -15.73
CA PRO A 6 8.71 17.54 -15.37
C PRO A 6 9.59 18.75 -15.09
N LEU A 7 10.31 18.74 -13.97
CA LEU A 7 11.23 19.81 -13.57
C LEU A 7 12.68 19.34 -13.59
N ASP A 8 13.60 20.18 -14.05
CA ASP A 8 15.05 20.00 -13.89
C ASP A 8 15.57 18.63 -14.42
N GLN A 9 15.06 18.14 -15.56
CA GLN A 9 15.35 16.79 -16.08
C GLN A 9 16.86 16.47 -16.19
N ASP A 10 17.66 17.47 -16.57
CA ASP A 10 19.12 17.34 -16.70
C ASP A 10 19.82 17.02 -15.36
N SER A 11 19.16 17.22 -14.22
CA SER A 11 19.73 16.96 -12.90
C SER A 11 19.40 15.58 -12.34
N TRP A 12 18.51 14.81 -12.97
CA TRP A 12 17.91 13.61 -12.36
C TRP A 12 18.90 12.46 -12.20
N GLU A 13 19.78 12.27 -13.17
CA GLU A 13 20.82 11.23 -13.14
C GLU A 13 21.81 11.41 -11.97
N ALA A 14 22.19 12.67 -11.69
CA ALA A 14 23.13 13.02 -10.63
C ALA A 14 22.45 13.21 -9.25
N ALA A 15 21.12 13.19 -9.18
CA ALA A 15 20.39 13.41 -7.95
C ALA A 15 20.57 12.25 -6.96
N SER A 16 20.49 12.56 -5.67
CA SER A 16 20.60 11.59 -4.56
C SER A 16 19.33 11.55 -3.72
N TRP A 17 18.16 11.74 -4.35
CA TRP A 17 16.87 11.73 -3.64
C TRP A 17 16.61 10.35 -3.00
N PRO A 18 16.00 10.30 -1.79
CA PRO A 18 15.65 9.03 -1.16
C PRO A 18 14.57 8.28 -1.93
N LEU A 19 14.53 6.95 -1.77
CA LEU A 19 13.54 6.08 -2.44
C LEU A 19 12.10 6.42 -2.05
N GLY A 20 11.18 6.17 -2.98
CA GLY A 20 9.78 6.54 -2.91
C GLY A 20 9.50 8.00 -3.34
N PRO A 21 8.24 8.43 -3.22
CA PRO A 21 7.84 9.82 -3.45
C PRO A 21 8.13 10.69 -2.23
N HIS A 22 8.75 11.84 -2.44
CA HIS A 22 8.97 12.87 -1.42
C HIS A 22 8.45 14.21 -1.93
N THR A 23 7.44 14.73 -1.24
CA THR A 23 6.64 15.86 -1.69
C THR A 23 6.91 17.11 -0.86
N GLN A 24 7.07 18.25 -1.54
CA GLN A 24 7.14 19.58 -0.95
C GLN A 24 6.15 20.49 -1.69
N GLY A 25 5.00 20.77 -1.07
CA GLY A 25 3.88 21.43 -1.74
C GLY A 25 3.34 20.57 -2.89
N GLU A 26 3.30 21.14 -4.09
CA GLU A 26 2.84 20.46 -5.32
C GLU A 26 3.99 19.87 -6.15
N VAL A 27 5.21 19.80 -5.60
CA VAL A 27 6.37 19.23 -6.28
C VAL A 27 6.80 17.96 -5.57
N THR A 28 6.90 16.87 -6.32
CA THR A 28 7.37 15.59 -5.81
C THR A 28 8.61 15.12 -6.55
N SER A 29 9.63 14.71 -5.80
CA SER A 29 10.73 13.90 -6.30
C SER A 29 10.41 12.42 -6.09
N PHE A 30 10.61 11.62 -7.13
CA PHE A 30 10.42 10.18 -7.17
C PHE A 30 11.77 9.50 -7.33
N ALA A 31 12.01 8.43 -6.58
CA ALA A 31 13.14 7.54 -6.81
C ALA A 31 12.74 6.08 -6.60
N VAL A 32 13.03 5.22 -7.58
CA VAL A 32 12.76 3.79 -7.52
C VAL A 32 14.01 2.98 -7.89
N HIS A 33 14.35 1.97 -7.10
CA HIS A 33 15.54 1.14 -7.34
C HIS A 33 15.23 0.05 -8.38
N ALA A 34 15.90 0.09 -9.54
CA ALA A 34 15.73 -0.88 -10.62
C ALA A 34 17.03 -1.00 -11.47
N PRO A 35 18.09 -1.61 -10.93
CA PRO A 35 19.44 -1.57 -11.51
C PRO A 35 19.55 -2.31 -12.85
N ASN A 36 18.71 -3.32 -13.07
CA ASN A 36 18.68 -4.08 -14.32
C ASN A 36 17.72 -3.48 -15.35
N ALA A 37 16.90 -2.48 -14.97
CA ALA A 37 16.02 -1.85 -15.93
C ALA A 37 16.86 -1.12 -17.00
N THR A 38 16.34 -1.11 -18.22
CA THR A 38 16.89 -0.34 -19.34
C THR A 38 16.10 0.94 -19.61
N ARG A 39 14.86 1.01 -19.11
CA ARG A 39 14.01 2.19 -19.11
C ARG A 39 13.00 2.09 -17.97
N VAL A 40 12.73 3.20 -17.30
CA VAL A 40 11.63 3.33 -16.33
C VAL A 40 10.78 4.53 -16.71
N LEU A 41 9.46 4.33 -16.77
CA LEU A 41 8.48 5.37 -17.02
C LEU A 41 7.68 5.58 -15.73
N LEU A 42 7.62 6.83 -15.25
CA LEU A 42 6.70 7.26 -14.21
C LEU A 42 5.37 7.64 -14.86
N GLU A 43 4.26 7.25 -14.24
CA GLU A 43 2.92 7.49 -14.74
C GLU A 43 2.04 8.09 -13.64
N CYS A 44 1.19 9.05 -13.99
CA CYS A 44 0.18 9.60 -13.09
C CYS A 44 -1.23 9.32 -13.60
N TYR A 45 -2.17 9.20 -12.67
CA TYR A 45 -3.56 8.78 -12.92
C TYR A 45 -4.54 9.69 -12.19
N ASP A 46 -5.69 9.93 -12.80
CA ASP A 46 -6.82 10.64 -12.17
C ASP A 46 -7.69 9.68 -11.32
N GLU A 47 -7.75 8.41 -11.69
CA GLU A 47 -8.59 7.40 -11.03
C GLU A 47 -7.75 6.21 -10.53
N PRO A 48 -8.11 5.59 -9.40
CA PRO A 48 -7.40 4.42 -8.87
C PRO A 48 -7.48 3.21 -9.81
N ALA A 49 -8.62 3.04 -10.48
CA ALA A 49 -8.88 1.98 -11.46
C ALA A 49 -9.81 2.49 -12.58
N GLY A 50 -9.85 1.79 -13.71
CA GLY A 50 -10.74 2.08 -14.83
C GLY A 50 -10.25 3.13 -15.83
N ALA A 51 -9.22 3.91 -15.49
CA ALA A 51 -8.65 4.94 -16.35
C ALA A 51 -7.21 4.62 -16.78
N ASP A 52 -6.83 5.13 -17.96
CA ASP A 52 -5.44 5.13 -18.42
C ASP A 52 -4.64 6.25 -17.72
N ALA A 53 -3.31 6.19 -17.84
CA ALA A 53 -2.45 7.26 -17.35
C ALA A 53 -2.75 8.57 -18.07
N VAL A 54 -2.83 9.68 -17.32
CA VAL A 54 -3.06 11.03 -17.85
C VAL A 54 -1.76 11.78 -18.11
N PHE A 55 -0.66 11.27 -17.56
CA PHE A 55 0.68 11.82 -17.71
C PHE A 55 1.70 10.70 -17.58
N ASP A 56 2.78 10.79 -18.36
CA ASP A 56 3.96 9.99 -18.17
C ASP A 56 5.26 10.76 -18.44
N VAL A 57 6.34 10.30 -17.83
CA VAL A 57 7.68 10.84 -18.04
C VAL A 57 8.74 9.77 -17.85
N ALA A 58 9.75 9.76 -18.73
CA ALA A 58 10.88 8.84 -18.62
C ALA A 58 11.78 9.27 -17.46
N CYS A 59 12.04 8.37 -16.52
CA CYS A 59 12.97 8.62 -15.43
C CYS A 59 14.42 8.57 -15.93
N ALA A 60 15.34 9.23 -15.22
CA ALA A 60 16.78 9.12 -15.46
C ALA A 60 17.42 8.12 -14.51
N ARG A 61 18.35 7.30 -15.02
CA ARG A 61 19.07 6.29 -14.24
C ARG A 61 20.30 6.90 -13.57
N GLY A 62 20.38 6.82 -12.25
CA GLY A 62 21.59 7.16 -11.50
C GLY A 62 22.60 6.01 -11.44
N ALA A 63 23.85 6.36 -11.10
CA ALA A 63 24.95 5.40 -10.93
C ALA A 63 24.71 4.36 -9.83
N ASP A 64 23.81 4.65 -8.88
CA ASP A 64 23.40 3.78 -7.78
C ASP A 64 22.27 2.80 -8.15
N GLY A 65 21.85 2.77 -9.43
CA GLY A 65 20.79 1.88 -9.91
C GLY A 65 19.38 2.36 -9.59
N ALA A 66 19.23 3.55 -9.00
CA ALA A 66 17.93 4.20 -8.81
C ALA A 66 17.55 5.03 -10.04
N TRP A 67 16.25 5.05 -10.33
CA TRP A 67 15.64 5.84 -11.40
C TRP A 67 14.87 7.00 -10.79
N ARG A 68 15.09 8.21 -11.31
CA ARG A 68 14.62 9.44 -10.69
C ARG A 68 13.82 10.31 -11.64
N ALA A 69 12.81 10.97 -11.09
CA ALA A 69 12.00 11.99 -11.75
C ALA A 69 11.56 13.05 -10.73
N LYS A 70 11.33 14.27 -11.19
CA LYS A 70 10.78 15.36 -10.37
C LYS A 70 9.66 16.05 -11.12
N VAL A 71 8.48 16.10 -10.52
CA VAL A 71 7.25 16.52 -11.19
C VAL A 71 6.54 17.57 -10.35
N ALA A 72 6.18 18.69 -10.96
CA ALA A 72 5.24 19.67 -10.42
C ALA A 72 3.80 19.27 -10.76
N GLY A 73 2.85 19.67 -9.91
CA GLY A 73 1.44 19.24 -9.98
C GLY A 73 1.19 17.87 -9.34
N ALA A 74 2.22 17.24 -8.78
CA ALA A 74 2.16 15.97 -8.07
C ALA A 74 2.20 16.23 -6.56
N GLY A 75 1.05 16.54 -5.97
CA GLY A 75 0.87 16.81 -4.54
C GLY A 75 0.26 15.64 -3.77
N HIS A 76 -0.27 15.93 -2.58
CA HIS A 76 -1.00 14.94 -1.78
C HIS A 76 -2.19 14.36 -2.57
N GLY A 77 -2.35 13.03 -2.53
CA GLY A 77 -3.44 12.33 -3.19
C GLY A 77 -3.19 12.01 -4.67
N THR A 78 -2.11 12.50 -5.28
CA THR A 78 -1.73 12.08 -6.63
C THR A 78 -1.47 10.58 -6.68
N LEU A 79 -2.08 9.93 -7.68
CA LEU A 79 -1.94 8.52 -7.96
C LEU A 79 -0.82 8.32 -8.96
N TYR A 80 0.11 7.42 -8.67
CA TYR A 80 1.25 7.16 -9.54
C TYR A 80 1.65 5.69 -9.58
N ALA A 81 2.35 5.31 -10.64
CA ALA A 81 2.94 3.98 -10.81
C ALA A 81 4.10 4.02 -11.82
N TYR A 82 4.73 2.87 -12.04
CA TYR A 82 5.83 2.72 -12.97
C TYR A 82 5.58 1.66 -14.06
N ARG A 83 6.25 1.83 -15.20
CA ARG A 83 6.54 0.74 -16.15
C ARG A 83 8.04 0.59 -16.31
N CYS A 84 8.49 -0.66 -16.39
CA CYS A 84 9.90 -0.98 -16.47
C CYS A 84 10.18 -1.89 -17.67
N TRP A 85 11.17 -1.50 -18.47
CA TRP A 85 11.80 -2.33 -19.49
C TRP A 85 13.12 -2.87 -18.97
N GLY A 86 13.59 -3.96 -19.56
CA GLY A 86 14.89 -4.53 -19.21
C GLY A 86 15.39 -5.51 -20.27
N PRO A 87 16.41 -6.32 -19.96
CA PRO A 87 17.11 -7.14 -20.95
C PRO A 87 16.21 -8.13 -21.69
N ASN A 88 15.19 -8.69 -21.01
CA ASN A 88 14.25 -9.64 -21.61
C ASN A 88 13.11 -8.97 -22.41
N TRP A 89 12.99 -7.65 -22.30
CA TRP A 89 12.00 -6.84 -23.02
C TRP A 89 12.53 -5.40 -23.19
N PRO A 90 13.52 -5.17 -24.07
CA PRO A 90 14.05 -3.84 -24.36
C PRO A 90 12.97 -2.90 -24.88
N TYR A 91 13.20 -1.59 -24.70
CA TYR A 91 12.33 -0.57 -25.26
C TYR A 91 12.40 -0.58 -26.78
N ASP A 92 11.22 -0.61 -27.41
CA ASP A 92 11.02 -0.52 -28.85
C ASP A 92 10.12 0.69 -29.11
N GLU A 93 10.49 1.54 -30.08
CA GLU A 93 9.73 2.76 -30.40
C GLU A 93 8.31 2.47 -30.90
N SER A 94 8.06 1.27 -31.42
CA SER A 94 6.73 0.80 -31.83
C SER A 94 5.89 0.25 -30.67
N TRP A 95 6.44 0.20 -29.45
CA TRP A 95 5.66 -0.17 -28.27
C TRP A 95 4.63 0.92 -27.94
N SER A 96 3.40 0.48 -27.71
CA SER A 96 2.31 1.33 -27.25
C SER A 96 1.61 0.68 -26.06
N ARG A 97 1.02 1.53 -25.20
CA ARG A 97 0.02 1.11 -24.21
C ARG A 97 -1.14 0.41 -24.93
N GLY A 98 -1.79 -0.55 -24.28
CA GLY A 98 -2.87 -1.32 -24.91
C GLY A 98 -2.37 -2.54 -25.69
N ASP A 99 -1.72 -3.45 -24.98
CA ASP A 99 -1.47 -4.82 -25.40
C ASP A 99 -0.41 -5.06 -26.49
N SER A 100 0.80 -4.52 -26.27
CA SER A 100 1.91 -4.61 -27.22
C SER A 100 2.87 -5.77 -26.91
N GLY A 101 3.29 -6.48 -27.97
CA GLY A 101 4.41 -7.42 -27.96
C GLY A 101 5.75 -6.83 -28.42
N ALA A 102 5.80 -5.54 -28.78
CA ALA A 102 6.98 -4.91 -29.38
C ALA A 102 8.16 -4.91 -28.39
N GLY A 103 9.35 -5.28 -28.87
CA GLY A 103 10.56 -5.43 -28.06
C GLY A 103 10.64 -6.71 -27.21
N PHE A 104 9.65 -7.60 -27.23
CA PHE A 104 9.68 -8.82 -26.43
C PHE A 104 10.79 -9.77 -26.89
N VAL A 105 11.59 -10.27 -25.94
CA VAL A 105 12.61 -11.30 -26.19
C VAL A 105 12.27 -12.60 -25.46
N ALA A 106 12.00 -12.53 -24.15
CA ALA A 106 11.66 -13.69 -23.32
C ALA A 106 10.89 -13.29 -22.06
N ASP A 107 10.16 -14.23 -21.45
CA ASP A 107 9.53 -14.02 -20.13
C ASP A 107 10.54 -13.89 -18.99
N ILE A 108 11.64 -14.63 -19.11
CA ILE A 108 12.68 -14.76 -18.09
C ILE A 108 14.01 -14.70 -18.83
N ALA A 109 14.86 -13.72 -18.51
CA ALA A 109 16.22 -13.69 -19.01
C ALA A 109 17.07 -14.81 -18.40
N GLU A 110 18.24 -15.09 -18.97
CA GLU A 110 19.23 -16.00 -18.37
C GLU A 110 19.60 -15.59 -16.93
N GLY A 111 19.66 -14.27 -16.65
CA GLY A 111 19.91 -13.71 -15.32
C GLY A 111 18.69 -13.68 -14.38
N GLY A 112 17.53 -14.18 -14.82
CA GLY A 112 16.30 -14.22 -14.02
C GLY A 112 15.42 -12.96 -14.10
N ASP A 113 15.80 -11.95 -14.88
CA ASP A 113 15.00 -10.74 -15.11
C ASP A 113 13.65 -11.06 -15.77
N ARG A 114 12.58 -10.40 -15.30
CA ARG A 114 11.18 -10.64 -15.71
C ARG A 114 10.45 -9.35 -16.08
N PHE A 115 11.15 -8.42 -16.72
CA PHE A 115 10.55 -7.14 -17.10
C PHE A 115 9.39 -7.36 -18.06
N ASN A 116 8.30 -6.66 -17.81
CA ASN A 116 7.15 -6.63 -18.70
C ASN A 116 6.53 -5.23 -18.65
N PRO A 117 6.75 -4.39 -19.68
CA PRO A 117 6.26 -3.02 -19.67
C PRO A 117 4.74 -2.92 -19.75
N ASN A 118 4.04 -3.97 -20.14
CA ASN A 118 2.56 -3.99 -20.11
C ASN A 118 2.03 -4.08 -18.67
N LYS A 119 2.87 -4.46 -17.69
CA LYS A 119 2.50 -4.54 -16.28
C LYS A 119 2.88 -3.25 -15.58
N VAL A 120 1.88 -2.47 -15.20
CA VAL A 120 2.02 -1.34 -14.31
C VAL A 120 2.36 -1.83 -12.91
N LEU A 121 3.39 -1.23 -12.32
CA LEU A 121 3.99 -1.58 -11.04
C LEU A 121 3.76 -0.43 -10.07
N PHE A 122 3.16 -0.70 -8.91
CA PHE A 122 3.17 0.29 -7.82
C PHE A 122 4.57 0.38 -7.19
N ASP A 123 4.86 1.50 -6.55
CA ASP A 123 6.16 1.74 -5.90
C ASP A 123 6.31 0.86 -4.64
N PRO A 124 7.40 0.09 -4.49
CA PRO A 124 7.69 -0.64 -3.25
C PRO A 124 7.82 0.26 -2.01
N TYR A 125 8.07 1.56 -2.20
CA TYR A 125 8.18 2.58 -1.15
C TYR A 125 6.92 3.44 -1.02
N ALA A 126 5.82 3.08 -1.70
CA ALA A 126 4.54 3.78 -1.56
C ALA A 126 4.04 3.69 -0.10
N ARG A 127 3.79 4.84 0.52
CA ARG A 127 3.25 4.94 1.88
C ARG A 127 1.76 4.66 1.98
N GLU A 128 1.07 4.67 0.85
CA GLU A 128 -0.29 4.15 0.70
C GLU A 128 -0.47 3.60 -0.71
N ILE A 129 -1.36 2.63 -0.83
CA ILE A 129 -1.79 2.05 -2.10
C ILE A 129 -3.31 2.19 -2.22
N THR A 130 -3.81 2.33 -3.45
CA THR A 130 -5.24 2.51 -3.74
C THR A 130 -6.10 1.30 -3.39
N HIS A 131 -5.65 0.10 -3.76
CA HIS A 131 -6.39 -1.14 -3.62
C HIS A 131 -5.45 -2.34 -3.75
N ASN A 132 -5.90 -3.54 -3.38
CA ASN A 132 -5.18 -4.78 -3.69
C ASN A 132 -5.64 -5.36 -5.05
N VAL A 133 -4.90 -6.34 -5.58
CA VAL A 133 -5.15 -6.91 -6.92
C VAL A 133 -6.45 -7.72 -7.04
N LEU A 134 -7.15 -7.97 -5.93
CA LEU A 134 -8.42 -8.70 -5.88
C LEU A 134 -9.60 -7.82 -5.46
N ALA A 135 -9.38 -6.50 -5.34
CA ALA A 135 -10.41 -5.57 -4.94
C ALA A 135 -11.55 -5.47 -5.96
N GLU A 136 -12.76 -5.15 -5.49
CA GLU A 136 -13.97 -5.04 -6.32
C GLU A 136 -13.81 -4.02 -7.47
N CYS A 137 -13.01 -2.96 -7.27
CA CYS A 137 -12.74 -1.97 -8.31
C CYS A 137 -11.98 -2.55 -9.51
N VAL A 138 -11.23 -3.64 -9.33
CA VAL A 138 -10.57 -4.38 -10.43
C VAL A 138 -11.64 -5.03 -11.30
N GLU A 139 -12.56 -5.77 -10.69
CA GLU A 139 -13.67 -6.43 -11.40
C GLU A 139 -14.62 -5.41 -12.04
N ALA A 140 -14.96 -4.33 -11.32
CA ALA A 140 -15.81 -3.25 -11.82
C ALA A 140 -15.21 -2.52 -13.03
N SER A 141 -13.87 -2.47 -13.11
CA SER A 141 -13.15 -1.92 -14.27
C SER A 141 -13.03 -2.92 -15.43
N GLY A 142 -13.56 -4.14 -15.28
CA GLY A 142 -13.49 -5.20 -16.26
C GLY A 142 -12.22 -6.04 -16.17
N GLY A 143 -11.43 -5.95 -15.09
CA GLY A 143 -10.26 -6.79 -14.84
C GLY A 143 -10.61 -8.10 -14.13
N ASP A 144 -9.64 -9.02 -14.10
CA ASP A 144 -9.67 -10.24 -13.28
C ASP A 144 -8.23 -10.66 -12.96
N ALA A 145 -8.03 -11.68 -12.12
CA ALA A 145 -6.69 -12.11 -11.73
C ALA A 145 -5.77 -12.48 -12.92
N GLY A 146 -6.34 -12.86 -14.06
CA GLY A 146 -5.61 -13.17 -15.28
C GLY A 146 -4.87 -11.98 -15.90
N VAL A 147 -5.33 -10.75 -15.67
CA VAL A 147 -4.70 -9.54 -16.26
C VAL A 147 -3.31 -9.29 -15.69
N PHE A 148 -3.08 -9.66 -14.42
CA PHE A 148 -1.80 -9.47 -13.73
C PHE A 148 -0.77 -10.55 -14.05
N GLY A 149 -1.19 -11.67 -14.66
CA GLY A 149 -0.26 -12.70 -15.09
C GLY A 149 0.65 -12.23 -16.22
N THR A 150 1.85 -12.81 -16.28
CA THR A 150 2.73 -12.75 -17.46
C THR A 150 2.80 -14.13 -18.13
N GLY A 151 3.53 -14.26 -19.25
CA GLY A 151 3.69 -15.54 -19.94
C GLY A 151 2.83 -15.72 -21.20
N CYS A 152 3.00 -16.89 -21.82
CA CYS A 152 2.36 -17.24 -23.10
C CYS A 152 0.93 -17.75 -22.95
N ALA A 153 0.49 -18.04 -21.72
CA ALA A 153 -0.89 -18.46 -21.46
C ALA A 153 -1.85 -17.41 -22.01
N VAL A 154 -2.89 -17.86 -22.73
CA VAL A 154 -3.85 -16.96 -23.36
C VAL A 154 -4.82 -16.42 -22.32
N HIS A 155 -5.10 -15.12 -22.39
CA HIS A 155 -6.13 -14.41 -21.65
C HIS A 155 -6.77 -13.38 -22.58
N ARG A 156 -8.08 -13.48 -22.82
CA ARG A 156 -8.82 -12.59 -23.74
C ARG A 156 -8.14 -12.46 -25.13
N ASP A 157 -7.96 -13.62 -25.74
CA ASP A 157 -7.43 -13.81 -27.10
C ASP A 157 -6.00 -13.31 -27.35
N ARG A 158 -5.23 -13.03 -26.29
CA ARG A 158 -3.81 -12.67 -26.37
C ARG A 158 -2.99 -13.33 -25.28
N PRO A 159 -1.67 -13.48 -25.45
CA PRO A 159 -0.77 -13.87 -24.37
C PRO A 159 -0.93 -12.95 -23.15
N ARG A 160 -0.97 -13.51 -21.93
CA ARG A 160 -1.03 -12.74 -20.68
C ARG A 160 0.06 -11.69 -20.60
N ARG A 161 1.27 -11.97 -21.13
CA ARG A 161 2.38 -11.01 -21.21
C ARG A 161 2.01 -9.69 -21.90
N GLU A 162 1.08 -9.72 -22.84
CA GLU A 162 0.70 -8.55 -23.62
C GLU A 162 -0.30 -7.69 -22.86
N VAL A 163 -1.16 -8.27 -22.01
CA VAL A 163 -2.24 -7.54 -21.32
C VAL A 163 -1.73 -6.32 -20.54
N ASP A 164 -2.24 -5.14 -20.85
CA ASP A 164 -1.96 -3.89 -20.17
C ASP A 164 -2.73 -3.82 -18.83
N THR A 165 -2.00 -3.67 -17.74
CA THR A 165 -2.60 -3.58 -16.40
C THR A 165 -2.89 -2.16 -15.93
N GLY A 166 -2.65 -1.12 -16.73
CA GLY A 166 -2.80 0.28 -16.29
C GLY A 166 -4.16 0.61 -15.65
N ARG A 167 -5.25 0.10 -16.23
CA ARG A 167 -6.62 0.31 -15.72
C ARG A 167 -6.96 -0.53 -14.47
N TYR A 168 -6.12 -1.48 -14.08
CA TYR A 168 -6.44 -2.48 -13.05
C TYR A 168 -5.44 -2.48 -11.88
N ALA A 169 -4.17 -2.20 -12.17
CA ALA A 169 -3.08 -2.30 -11.20
C ALA A 169 -3.28 -1.32 -10.05
N PRO A 170 -2.94 -1.72 -8.82
CA PRO A 170 -2.82 -0.79 -7.71
C PRO A 170 -1.91 0.38 -8.05
N LYS A 171 -2.24 1.58 -7.57
CA LYS A 171 -1.41 2.78 -7.70
C LYS A 171 -0.85 3.16 -6.34
N GLY A 172 0.37 3.67 -6.33
CA GLY A 172 0.89 4.38 -5.16
C GLY A 172 0.15 5.70 -4.99
N ILE A 173 -0.04 6.12 -3.74
CA ILE A 173 -0.65 7.40 -3.39
C ILE A 173 0.42 8.26 -2.74
N ILE A 174 0.54 9.51 -3.20
CA ILE A 174 1.39 10.49 -2.54
C ILE A 174 0.74 10.94 -1.23
N VAL A 175 1.37 10.61 -0.11
CA VAL A 175 0.89 10.98 1.23
C VAL A 175 1.86 11.98 1.86
N VAL A 176 1.34 13.18 2.17
CA VAL A 176 2.04 14.16 2.98
C VAL A 176 1.72 13.84 4.44
N ASN A 177 2.75 13.55 5.22
CA ASN A 177 2.61 12.99 6.56
C ASN A 177 3.14 13.98 7.61
N HIS A 178 2.27 14.50 8.49
CA HIS A 178 2.64 15.54 9.47
C HIS A 178 2.45 15.16 10.94
N ASP A 179 1.56 14.23 11.29
CA ASP A 179 1.25 14.00 12.71
C ASP A 179 2.35 13.21 13.46
N LEU A 180 2.36 13.31 14.78
CA LEU A 180 3.20 12.47 15.64
C LEU A 180 2.33 11.49 16.41
N VAL A 181 2.89 10.32 16.75
CA VAL A 181 2.19 9.25 17.49
C VAL A 181 2.31 9.40 19.02
N GLY A 182 2.66 10.59 19.51
CA GLY A 182 2.92 10.84 20.94
C GLY A 182 4.23 10.22 21.45
N GLU A 183 4.37 10.15 22.77
CA GLU A 183 5.54 9.56 23.44
C GLU A 183 5.37 8.03 23.52
N ARG A 184 6.38 7.29 23.07
CA ARG A 184 6.36 5.83 23.14
C ARG A 184 6.56 5.37 24.60
N PRO A 185 5.69 4.50 25.15
CA PRO A 185 5.93 3.86 26.44
C PRO A 185 7.23 3.04 26.43
N ALA A 186 7.96 3.04 27.54
CA ALA A 186 9.23 2.33 27.68
C ALA A 186 9.10 1.20 28.72
N THR A 187 8.17 0.27 28.47
CA THR A 187 7.94 -0.88 29.35
C THR A 187 9.20 -1.75 29.35
N ALA A 188 9.70 -2.07 30.55
CA ALA A 188 10.83 -3.00 30.67
C ALA A 188 10.41 -4.38 30.13
N PRO A 189 11.21 -5.06 29.29
CA PRO A 189 10.79 -6.29 28.61
C PRO A 189 10.28 -7.38 29.56
N GLU A 190 10.88 -7.52 30.76
CA GLU A 190 10.47 -8.48 31.78
C GLU A 190 9.12 -8.16 32.44
N LYS A 191 8.56 -6.97 32.19
CA LYS A 191 7.24 -6.51 32.63
C LYS A 191 6.22 -6.48 31.50
N ALA A 192 6.60 -6.91 30.29
CA ALA A 192 5.69 -6.95 29.16
C ALA A 192 4.60 -8.02 29.38
N ALA A 193 3.35 -7.60 29.22
CA ALA A 193 2.16 -8.44 29.14
C ALA A 193 1.53 -8.17 27.77
N ILE A 194 1.80 -9.08 26.83
CA ILE A 194 1.50 -8.89 25.41
C ILE A 194 0.11 -9.44 25.10
N TYR A 195 -0.72 -8.62 24.45
CA TYR A 195 -2.02 -8.98 23.91
C TYR A 195 -1.93 -9.07 22.38
N GLU A 196 -1.87 -10.28 21.83
CA GLU A 196 -1.88 -10.49 20.38
C GLU A 196 -3.32 -10.32 19.83
N ALA A 197 -3.49 -9.49 18.80
CA ALA A 197 -4.80 -9.19 18.24
C ALA A 197 -4.77 -8.91 16.74
N HIS A 198 -5.85 -9.29 16.06
CA HIS A 198 -6.16 -8.82 14.72
C HIS A 198 -6.98 -7.53 14.80
N VAL A 199 -6.59 -6.46 14.09
CA VAL A 199 -7.25 -5.13 14.11
C VAL A 199 -8.76 -5.22 13.92
N LYS A 200 -9.23 -5.94 12.89
CA LYS A 200 -10.67 -6.19 12.69
C LYS A 200 -11.33 -6.85 13.91
N ASN A 201 -10.81 -8.00 14.35
CA ASN A 201 -11.46 -8.80 15.38
C ASN A 201 -11.50 -8.12 16.75
N LEU A 202 -10.55 -7.22 17.02
CA LEU A 202 -10.45 -6.50 18.27
C LEU A 202 -11.76 -5.76 18.62
N SER A 203 -12.47 -5.23 17.62
CA SER A 203 -13.71 -4.47 17.83
C SER A 203 -14.89 -4.88 16.95
N MET A 204 -14.77 -5.91 16.10
CA MET A 204 -15.84 -6.29 15.17
C MET A 204 -17.13 -6.77 15.85
N HIS A 205 -17.01 -7.45 17.00
CA HIS A 205 -18.17 -8.05 17.66
C HIS A 205 -19.11 -6.97 18.25
N PRO A 206 -20.44 -7.12 18.16
CA PRO A 206 -21.40 -6.12 18.68
C PRO A 206 -21.23 -5.76 20.16
N SER A 207 -20.62 -6.63 20.97
CA SER A 207 -20.30 -6.31 22.37
C SER A 207 -19.34 -5.14 22.52
N ALA A 208 -18.51 -4.83 21.51
CA ALA A 208 -17.62 -3.68 21.53
C ALA A 208 -18.38 -2.35 21.62
N SER A 209 -19.66 -2.31 21.21
CA SER A 209 -20.52 -1.12 21.33
C SER A 209 -21.33 -1.06 22.62
N ARG A 210 -21.06 -1.95 23.57
CA ARG A 210 -21.76 -2.02 24.86
C ARG A 210 -20.79 -2.28 26.01
N LEU A 211 -19.51 -1.95 25.83
CA LEU A 211 -18.47 -2.18 26.82
C LEU A 211 -18.77 -1.44 28.11
N SER A 212 -19.28 -0.20 28.02
CA SER A 212 -19.61 0.62 29.18
C SER A 212 -20.71 -0.05 30.04
N GLU A 213 -21.73 -0.61 29.39
CA GLU A 213 -22.80 -1.38 30.06
C GLU A 213 -22.26 -2.70 30.65
N LEU A 214 -21.50 -3.45 29.86
CA LEU A 214 -21.03 -4.79 30.20
C LEU A 214 -19.93 -4.78 31.27
N LEU A 215 -19.08 -3.75 31.28
CA LEU A 215 -17.85 -3.74 32.06
C LEU A 215 -17.75 -2.57 33.04
N GLY A 216 -18.49 -1.47 32.85
CA GLY A 216 -18.35 -0.26 33.66
C GLY A 216 -18.68 -0.41 35.16
N HIS A 217 -19.21 -1.56 35.58
CA HIS A 217 -19.45 -1.89 36.98
C HIS A 217 -18.29 -2.68 37.63
N TYR A 218 -17.30 -3.11 36.85
CA TYR A 218 -16.10 -3.76 37.35
C TYR A 218 -15.02 -2.72 37.69
N PRO A 219 -14.33 -2.84 38.84
CA PRO A 219 -13.27 -1.91 39.21
C PRO A 219 -12.18 -1.81 38.13
N GLY A 220 -11.81 -0.58 37.76
CA GLY A 220 -10.76 -0.30 36.78
C GLY A 220 -11.23 -0.18 35.34
N PHE A 221 -12.50 -0.50 35.06
CA PHE A 221 -13.13 -0.36 33.74
C PHE A 221 -13.97 0.91 33.61
N ASP A 222 -13.83 1.86 34.54
CA ASP A 222 -14.62 3.11 34.59
C ASP A 222 -14.45 3.99 33.33
N ASP A 223 -13.27 3.91 32.69
CA ASP A 223 -12.90 4.71 31.52
C ASP A 223 -13.14 3.99 30.18
N VAL A 224 -13.74 2.79 30.17
CA VAL A 224 -14.03 2.10 28.90
C VAL A 224 -15.10 2.85 28.12
N VAL A 225 -14.97 2.81 26.80
CA VAL A 225 -15.87 3.47 25.88
C VAL A 225 -16.46 2.46 24.90
N ASP A 226 -17.68 2.72 24.47
CA ASP A 226 -18.33 1.94 23.43
C ASP A 226 -17.73 2.29 22.07
N VAL A 227 -17.34 1.29 21.29
CA VAL A 227 -16.95 1.46 19.90
C VAL A 227 -18.21 1.68 19.07
N PRO A 228 -18.39 2.82 18.37
CA PRO A 228 -19.52 3.00 17.47
C PRO A 228 -19.57 1.92 16.40
N GLU A 229 -20.77 1.50 15.99
CA GLU A 229 -20.94 0.42 15.00
C GLU A 229 -20.16 0.67 13.70
N SER A 230 -20.11 1.92 13.24
CA SER A 230 -19.39 2.32 12.02
C SER A 230 -17.86 2.20 12.14
N LEU A 231 -17.32 2.19 13.35
CA LEU A 231 -15.87 2.12 13.60
C LEU A 231 -15.40 0.69 13.95
N ARG A 232 -16.33 -0.26 14.12
CA ARG A 232 -15.98 -1.64 14.45
C ARG A 232 -15.08 -2.25 13.39
N GLY A 233 -14.01 -2.90 13.86
CA GLY A 233 -13.02 -3.55 13.03
C GLY A 233 -12.15 -2.62 12.20
N THR A 234 -11.98 -1.38 12.63
CA THR A 234 -11.09 -0.40 12.00
C THR A 234 -9.96 0.02 12.95
N TYR A 235 -8.94 0.71 12.45
CA TYR A 235 -7.91 1.33 13.28
C TYR A 235 -8.50 2.28 14.32
N GLN A 236 -9.49 3.10 13.95
CA GLN A 236 -10.18 3.97 14.91
C GLN A 236 -10.87 3.17 16.02
N GLY A 237 -11.60 2.11 15.65
CA GLY A 237 -12.26 1.24 16.63
C GLY A 237 -11.28 0.49 17.54
N ALA A 238 -10.13 0.09 17.00
CA ALA A 238 -9.05 -0.49 17.78
C ALA A 238 -8.47 0.51 18.80
N GLY A 239 -8.24 1.76 18.39
CA GLY A 239 -7.75 2.82 19.29
C GLY A 239 -8.70 3.10 20.46
N LEU A 240 -10.01 3.00 20.23
CA LEU A 240 -11.02 3.14 21.29
C LEU A 240 -10.97 2.02 22.35
N LEU A 241 -10.30 0.90 22.08
CA LEU A 241 -10.09 -0.17 23.06
C LEU A 241 -8.84 0.00 23.93
N ALA A 242 -8.09 1.10 23.79
CA ALA A 242 -6.94 1.36 24.65
C ALA A 242 -7.28 1.39 26.15
N PRO A 243 -8.37 2.05 26.63
CA PRO A 243 -8.77 1.99 28.04
C PRO A 243 -9.16 0.58 28.49
N TYR A 244 -9.78 -0.21 27.61
CA TYR A 244 -10.15 -1.59 27.89
C TYR A 244 -8.91 -2.47 28.13
N LEU A 245 -7.90 -2.39 27.26
CA LEU A 245 -6.66 -3.16 27.44
C LEU A 245 -5.85 -2.71 28.66
N ARG A 246 -5.85 -1.40 28.94
CA ARG A 246 -5.24 -0.85 30.17
C ARG A 246 -5.92 -1.44 31.41
N ALA A 247 -7.25 -1.45 31.45
CA ALA A 247 -8.04 -2.02 32.55
C ALA A 247 -7.81 -3.53 32.72
N LEU A 248 -7.62 -4.25 31.61
CA LEU A 248 -7.26 -5.67 31.62
C LEU A 248 -5.84 -5.93 32.17
N GLY A 249 -5.00 -4.90 32.26
CA GLY A 249 -3.63 -4.97 32.76
C GLY A 249 -2.58 -5.31 31.70
N MET A 250 -2.92 -5.17 30.41
CA MET A 250 -1.98 -5.38 29.32
C MET A 250 -1.07 -4.16 29.17
N THR A 251 0.21 -4.40 28.84
CA THR A 251 1.21 -3.33 28.68
C THR A 251 1.67 -3.18 27.23
N THR A 252 1.37 -4.17 26.40
CA THR A 252 1.72 -4.17 24.98
C THR A 252 0.60 -4.82 24.19
N ILE A 253 0.23 -4.25 23.05
CA ILE A 253 -0.58 -4.90 22.02
C ILE A 253 0.34 -5.32 20.88
N GLU A 254 0.23 -6.57 20.45
CA GLU A 254 0.89 -7.06 19.24
C GLU A 254 -0.15 -7.26 18.14
N LEU A 255 -0.04 -6.47 17.08
CA LEU A 255 -0.97 -6.52 15.97
C LEU A 255 -0.51 -7.57 14.96
N LEU A 256 -1.43 -8.45 14.57
CA LEU A 256 -1.28 -9.24 13.34
C LEU A 256 -1.01 -8.31 12.13
N PRO A 257 -0.50 -8.83 11.00
CA PRO A 257 -0.01 -8.03 9.88
C PRO A 257 -0.93 -6.86 9.49
N VAL A 258 -0.40 -5.65 9.61
CA VAL A 258 -1.10 -4.39 9.26
C VAL A 258 -0.58 -3.75 7.97
N HIS A 259 0.48 -4.29 7.38
CA HIS A 259 0.91 -3.90 6.04
C HIS A 259 -0.18 -4.25 5.02
N GLU A 260 -0.25 -3.48 3.94
CA GLU A 260 -1.19 -3.76 2.85
C GLU A 260 -0.99 -5.20 2.39
N THR A 261 -2.08 -5.96 2.31
CA THR A 261 -2.06 -7.41 2.07
C THR A 261 -3.01 -7.74 0.94
N ASN A 262 -2.76 -8.86 0.28
CA ASN A 262 -3.75 -9.39 -0.64
C ASN A 262 -4.80 -10.18 0.14
N THR A 263 -6.07 -9.78 0.06
CA THR A 263 -7.19 -10.55 0.60
C THR A 263 -7.42 -11.78 -0.28
N SER A 264 -6.63 -12.83 -0.05
CA SER A 264 -6.52 -14.16 -0.69
C SER A 264 -7.03 -14.32 -2.11
N GLU A 265 -6.22 -14.98 -2.94
CA GLU A 265 -6.67 -15.70 -4.13
C GLU A 265 -8.14 -16.10 -4.00
N LYS A 266 -9.04 -15.45 -4.76
CA LYS A 266 -10.37 -15.99 -5.02
C LYS A 266 -10.13 -17.29 -5.78
N ALA A 267 -9.69 -18.34 -5.09
CA ALA A 267 -9.77 -19.69 -5.58
C ALA A 267 -11.24 -19.82 -5.95
N GLN A 268 -11.49 -20.17 -7.20
CA GLN A 268 -12.78 -20.17 -7.87
C GLN A 268 -13.82 -21.12 -7.22
N ARG A 269 -13.67 -21.46 -5.93
CA ARG A 269 -14.42 -22.51 -5.25
C ARG A 269 -14.96 -22.18 -3.86
N GLU A 270 -14.47 -21.22 -3.07
CA GLU A 270 -15.06 -20.98 -1.72
C GLU A 270 -15.01 -19.51 -1.27
N GLN A 271 -15.97 -19.12 -0.41
CA GLN A 271 -16.13 -17.78 0.20
C GLN A 271 -15.05 -17.49 1.26
N THR A 272 -13.81 -17.92 1.04
CA THR A 272 -12.71 -17.73 1.97
C THR A 272 -11.95 -16.44 1.65
N ALA A 273 -11.42 -15.80 2.70
CA ALA A 273 -10.61 -14.59 2.61
C ALA A 273 -9.31 -14.77 3.40
N ASN A 274 -8.22 -14.15 2.96
CA ASN A 274 -7.01 -13.99 3.77
C ASN A 274 -7.33 -13.05 4.92
N HIS A 275 -7.77 -13.62 6.04
CA HIS A 275 -8.12 -12.85 7.21
C HIS A 275 -6.89 -12.40 7.96
N TRP A 276 -5.87 -13.26 8.12
CA TRP A 276 -4.70 -12.95 8.94
C TRP A 276 -3.72 -11.95 8.32
N GLY A 277 -3.62 -11.89 6.99
CA GLY A 277 -2.83 -10.87 6.31
C GLY A 277 -1.35 -11.20 6.07
N TYR A 278 -0.90 -12.44 6.32
CA TYR A 278 0.49 -12.90 6.08
C TYR A 278 0.83 -13.10 4.59
N GLN A 279 0.47 -12.14 3.73
CA GLN A 279 0.81 -12.05 2.30
C GLN A 279 1.01 -10.57 1.92
N THR A 280 2.10 -9.98 2.42
CA THR A 280 2.37 -8.55 2.28
C THR A 280 2.47 -8.14 0.82
N LEU A 281 1.71 -7.12 0.44
CA LEU A 281 1.75 -6.46 -0.86
C LEU A 281 2.65 -5.21 -0.84
N SER A 282 2.62 -4.44 0.26
CA SER A 282 3.47 -3.26 0.43
C SER A 282 3.90 -3.08 1.88
N PHE A 283 5.20 -2.89 2.08
CA PHE A 283 5.82 -2.79 3.42
C PHE A 283 5.66 -1.43 4.09
N PHE A 284 5.23 -0.40 3.35
CA PHE A 284 5.13 0.96 3.87
C PHE A 284 3.69 1.48 3.95
N ALA A 285 2.74 0.75 3.37
CA ALA A 285 1.34 1.11 3.37
C ALA A 285 0.59 0.37 4.50
N PRO A 286 -0.09 1.08 5.42
CA PRO A 286 -1.05 0.44 6.30
C PRO A 286 -2.25 -0.06 5.47
N ASN A 287 -2.78 -1.22 5.85
CA ASN A 287 -3.85 -1.89 5.14
C ASN A 287 -5.12 -1.02 5.07
N ARG A 288 -5.50 -0.62 3.85
CA ARG A 288 -6.66 0.24 3.61
C ARG A 288 -7.98 -0.39 4.05
N ASP A 289 -8.10 -1.72 4.04
CA ASP A 289 -9.31 -2.41 4.50
C ASP A 289 -9.52 -2.36 6.02
N TYR A 290 -8.48 -2.01 6.78
CA TYR A 290 -8.56 -1.79 8.23
C TYR A 290 -8.83 -0.32 8.58
N ALA A 291 -8.89 0.57 7.60
CA ALA A 291 -9.23 1.98 7.83
C ALA A 291 -10.74 2.24 7.67
N PHE A 292 -11.25 3.15 8.50
CA PHE A 292 -12.58 3.74 8.35
C PHE A 292 -12.54 4.83 7.27
N ASP A 293 -11.63 5.80 7.40
CA ASP A 293 -11.29 6.78 6.38
C ASP A 293 -10.33 6.16 5.36
N ARG A 294 -10.88 5.89 4.18
CA ARG A 294 -10.16 5.32 3.04
C ARG A 294 -9.82 6.37 1.98
N SER A 295 -9.92 7.66 2.30
CA SER A 295 -9.40 8.73 1.44
C SER A 295 -7.86 8.67 1.38
N PRO A 296 -7.21 9.33 0.42
CA PRO A 296 -5.75 9.47 0.40
C PRO A 296 -5.20 10.01 1.72
N GLY A 297 -4.31 9.29 2.38
CA GLY A 297 -3.76 9.65 3.69
C GLY A 297 -4.60 9.22 4.89
N GLY A 298 -5.86 8.82 4.69
CA GLY A 298 -6.78 8.38 5.73
C GLY A 298 -6.24 7.19 6.53
N PRO A 299 -5.90 6.04 5.89
CA PRO A 299 -5.32 4.89 6.58
C PRO A 299 -4.07 5.23 7.40
N THR A 300 -3.18 6.07 6.84
CA THR A 300 -1.98 6.52 7.54
C THR A 300 -2.31 7.35 8.78
N ALA A 301 -3.22 8.31 8.67
CA ALA A 301 -3.63 9.17 9.78
C ALA A 301 -4.32 8.34 10.89
N GLU A 302 -5.22 7.43 10.51
CA GLU A 302 -5.93 6.57 11.46
C GLU A 302 -5.02 5.60 12.18
N PHE A 303 -4.08 4.96 11.48
CA PHE A 303 -3.11 4.07 12.11
C PHE A 303 -2.30 4.82 13.16
N LYS A 304 -1.88 6.05 12.87
CA LYS A 304 -1.14 6.89 13.81
C LYS A 304 -1.99 7.34 14.99
N ALA A 305 -3.26 7.68 14.76
CA ALA A 305 -4.20 8.01 15.83
C ALA A 305 -4.44 6.81 16.76
N MET A 306 -4.55 5.60 16.21
CA MET A 306 -4.65 4.36 16.97
C MET A 306 -3.40 4.12 17.83
N VAL A 307 -2.20 4.22 17.24
CA VAL A 307 -0.94 4.07 17.98
C VAL A 307 -0.84 5.11 19.09
N LYS A 308 -1.20 6.37 18.80
CA LYS A 308 -1.24 7.43 19.80
C LYS A 308 -2.20 7.11 20.95
N ALA A 309 -3.40 6.59 20.66
CA ALA A 309 -4.37 6.21 21.70
C ALA A 309 -3.82 5.12 22.62
N PHE A 310 -3.12 4.11 22.07
CA PHE A 310 -2.42 3.10 22.88
C PHE A 310 -1.29 3.70 23.71
N HIS A 311 -0.45 4.55 23.11
CA HIS A 311 0.64 5.23 23.82
C HIS A 311 0.14 6.12 24.97
N ASP A 312 -0.92 6.90 24.74
CA ASP A 312 -1.55 7.74 25.77
C ASP A 312 -2.12 6.91 26.93
N ALA A 313 -2.49 5.64 26.67
CA ALA A 313 -2.90 4.67 27.68
C ALA A 313 -1.72 3.91 28.33
N GLY A 314 -0.48 4.19 27.93
CA GLY A 314 0.72 3.53 28.43
C GLY A 314 0.98 2.13 27.82
N ILE A 315 0.38 1.85 26.66
CA ILE A 315 0.46 0.55 25.98
C ILE A 315 1.41 0.66 24.79
N GLU A 316 2.43 -0.20 24.72
CA GLU A 316 3.30 -0.31 23.54
C GLU A 316 2.57 -1.00 22.38
N VAL A 317 2.94 -0.66 21.15
CA VAL A 317 2.40 -1.31 19.94
C VAL A 317 3.52 -2.06 19.22
N TYR A 318 3.38 -3.37 19.14
CA TYR A 318 4.22 -4.25 18.33
C TYR A 318 3.50 -4.60 17.03
N LEU A 319 4.28 -4.78 15.96
CA LEU A 319 3.79 -5.16 14.65
C LEU A 319 4.37 -6.52 14.28
N ASP A 320 3.50 -7.45 13.93
CA ASP A 320 3.90 -8.65 13.21
C ASP A 320 4.23 -8.27 11.76
N VAL A 321 5.46 -8.58 11.35
CA VAL A 321 6.04 -8.15 10.07
C VAL A 321 6.54 -9.34 9.25
N VAL A 322 6.14 -9.37 7.98
CA VAL A 322 6.44 -10.48 7.07
C VAL A 322 7.34 -9.98 5.96
N TYR A 323 8.66 -10.12 6.15
CA TYR A 323 9.69 -9.74 5.16
C TYR A 323 10.32 -10.94 4.44
N ASN A 324 9.81 -12.15 4.68
CA ASN A 324 10.43 -13.39 4.21
C ASN A 324 9.91 -13.87 2.84
N HIS A 325 8.78 -13.36 2.37
CA HIS A 325 8.20 -13.62 1.05
C HIS A 325 7.44 -12.40 0.54
#